data_AF-A0A8J8H8G5-F1
#
_entry.id   AF-A0A8J8H8G5-F1
#
_cell.length_a   1.000
_cell.length_b   1.000
_cell.length_c   1.000
_cell.angle_alpha   90.00
_cell.angle_beta   90.00
_cell.angle_gamma   90.00
#
_symmetry.space_group_name_H-M   'P 1'
#
loop_
_entity.id
_entity.type
_entity.pdbx_description
1 polymer ?
#
loop_
_entity_poly.entity_id
_entity_poly.type
_entity_poly.pdbx_seq_one_letter_code
_entity_poly.pdbx_strand_id
1 'polypeptide(L)' 'MIKDINVLSDKLNESAYVKIIHKEGRDIIKEPKQKFNDVYQNYENLLKKLRKLNQEIHRINHTETVNFKE' A
#
# COMPACT_ATOMS: atom_id res chain seq x y z
N MET A 1 0.82 -7.97 -5.59
CA MET A 1 1.67 -7.19 -4.65
C MET A 1 1.64 -5.70 -4.95
N ILE A 2 2.22 -5.19 -6.05
CA ILE A 2 2.20 -3.73 -6.36
C ILE A 2 0.77 -3.19 -6.50
N LYS A 3 -0.11 -3.92 -7.19
CA LYS A 3 -1.54 -3.58 -7.30
C LYS A 3 -2.21 -3.47 -5.92
N ASP A 4 -1.83 -4.35 -4.99
CA ASP A 4 -2.39 -4.37 -3.62
C ASP A 4 -1.86 -3.20 -2.78
N ILE A 5 -0.61 -2.76 -3.01
CA ILE A 5 -0.05 -1.53 -2.41
C ILE A 5 -0.86 -0.32 -2.86
N ASN A 6 -1.14 -0.21 -4.16
CA ASN A 6 -1.90 0.92 -4.70
C ASN A 6 -3.31 0.95 -4.10
N VAL A 7 -4.00 -0.20 -4.06
CA VAL A 7 -5.33 -0.30 -3.45
C VAL A 7 -5.30 0.05 -1.95
N LEU A 8 -4.28 -0.39 -1.21
CA LEU A 8 -4.13 -0.03 0.21
C LEU A 8 -3.78 1.45 0.39
N SER A 9 -3.01 2.06 -0.51
CA SER A 9 -2.71 3.49 -0.50
C SER A 9 -3.97 4.32 -0.72
N ASP A 10 -4.83 3.93 -1.66
CA ASP A 10 -6.10 4.60 -1.92
C ASP A 10 -7.01 4.51 -0.69
N LYS A 11 -7.13 3.31 -0.11
CA LYS A 11 -7.89 3.09 1.13
C LYS A 11 -7.32 3.87 2.31
N LEU A 12 -6.00 4.03 2.39
CA LEU A 12 -5.35 4.79 3.44
C LEU A 12 -5.77 6.27 3.35
N ASN A 13 -5.73 6.83 2.15
CA ASN A 13 -6.19 8.20 1.88
C ASN A 13 -7.69 8.37 2.20
N GLU A 14 -8.53 7.41 1.81
CA GLU A 14 -9.96 7.42 2.15
C GLU A 14 -10.20 7.32 3.66
N SER A 15 -9.36 6.58 4.38
CA SER A 15 -9.47 6.37 5.82
C SER A 15 -8.96 7.53 6.68
N ALA A 16 -8.18 8.44 6.09
CA ALA A 16 -7.55 9.54 6.80
C ALA A 16 -8.50 10.70 7.10
N TYR A 17 -9.62 10.81 6.37
CA TYR A 17 -10.50 11.97 6.44
C TYR A 17 -11.97 11.57 6.46
N VAL A 18 -12.75 12.27 7.28
CA VAL A 18 -14.22 12.24 7.20
C VAL A 18 -14.63 13.13 6.03
N LYS A 19 -15.50 12.61 5.15
CA LYS A 19 -15.98 13.37 4.00
C LYS A 19 -17.30 14.05 4.33
N ILE A 20 -17.36 15.36 4.19
CA ILE A 20 -18.57 16.16 4.39
C ILE A 20 -19.09 16.60 3.02
N ILE A 21 -20.36 16.33 2.73
CA ILE A 21 -21.04 16.76 1.50
C ILE A 21 -22.14 17.74 1.89
N HIS A 22 -21.96 19.00 1.53
CA HIS A 22 -22.95 20.04 1.72
C HIS A 22 -24.02 19.98 0.63
N LYS A 23 -25.30 19.82 1.01
CA LYS A 23 -26.42 19.80 0.06
C LYS A 23 -27.67 20.45 0.66
N GLU A 24 -28.18 21.49 0.00
CA GLU A 24 -29.47 22.13 0.30
C GLU A 24 -29.65 22.48 1.80
N GLY A 25 -28.64 23.11 2.40
CA GLY A 25 -28.67 23.53 3.80
C GLY A 25 -28.47 22.40 4.83
N ARG A 26 -28.07 21.20 4.40
CA ARG A 26 -27.72 20.07 5.28
C ARG A 26 -26.35 19.48 4.95
N ASP A 27 -25.72 18.93 5.97
CA ASP A 27 -24.41 18.28 5.86
C ASP A 27 -24.56 16.77 5.94
N ILE A 28 -24.12 16.07 4.88
CA ILE A 28 -24.05 14.62 4.87
C ILE A 28 -22.62 14.23 5.25
N ILE A 29 -22.47 13.69 6.46
CA ILE A 29 -21.21 13.17 6.98
C ILE A 29 -21.04 11.72 6.49
N LYS A 30 -19.93 11.45 5.81
CA LYS A 30 -19.50 10.10 5.43
C LYS A 30 -18.23 9.74 6.17
N GLU A 31 -18.40 8.91 7.20
CA GLU A 31 -17.27 8.32 7.90
C GLU A 31 -16.54 7.30 7.01
N PRO A 32 -15.23 7.13 7.22
CA PRO A 32 -14.49 6.12 6.50
C PRO A 32 -14.96 4.70 6.82
N LYS A 33 -14.99 3.84 5.80
CA LYS A 33 -15.43 2.44 5.94
C LYS A 33 -14.50 1.58 6.80
N GLN A 34 -13.24 1.97 6.91
CA GLN A 34 -12.21 1.24 7.64
C GLN A 34 -11.42 2.23 8.50
N LYS A 35 -10.96 1.78 9.67
CA LYS A 35 -10.12 2.62 10.54
C LYS A 35 -8.75 2.81 9.89
N PHE A 36 -8.24 4.03 9.97
CA PHE A 36 -6.93 4.39 9.44
C PHE A 36 -5.83 3.44 9.92
N ASN A 37 -5.75 3.18 11.23
CA ASN A 37 -4.71 2.33 11.81
C ASN A 37 -4.70 0.91 11.21
N ASP A 38 -5.86 0.32 10.95
CA ASP A 38 -5.96 -1.03 10.40
C ASP A 38 -5.46 -1.06 8.95
N VAL A 39 -5.83 -0.06 8.15
CA VAL A 39 -5.35 0.07 6.76
C VAL A 39 -3.86 0.39 6.72
N TYR A 40 -3.38 1.25 7.61
CA TYR A 40 -1.97 1.63 7.74
C TYR A 40 -1.08 0.43 8.08
N GLN A 41 -1.47 -0.38 9.07
CA GLN A 41 -0.71 -1.58 9.44
C GLN A 41 -0.61 -2.57 8.27
N ASN A 42 -1.70 -2.75 7.52
CA ASN A 42 -1.70 -3.62 6.35
C ASN A 42 -0.77 -3.09 5.24
N TYR A 43 -0.79 -1.78 4.99
CA TYR A 43 0.08 -1.12 4.03
C TYR A 43 1.58 -1.26 4.41
N GLU A 44 1.92 -0.93 5.65
CA GLU A 44 3.27 -1.10 6.23
C GLU A 44 3.80 -2.52 6.07
N ASN A 45 2.97 -3.51 6.40
CA ASN A 45 3.34 -4.92 6.32
C ASN A 45 3.63 -5.34 4.87
N LEU A 46 2.86 -4.84 3.91
CA LEU A 46 3.08 -5.16 2.50
C LEU A 46 4.35 -4.50 1.95
N LEU A 47 4.65 -3.26 2.36
CA LEU A 47 5.91 -2.59 2.03
C LEU A 47 7.12 -3.34 2.59
N LYS A 48 7.04 -3.83 3.84
CA LYS A 48 8.10 -4.66 4.44
C LYS A 48 8.34 -5.93 3.64
N LYS A 49 7.28 -6.61 3.18
CA LYS A 49 7.39 -7.80 2.32
C LYS A 49 8.06 -7.47 0.99
N LEU A 50 7.67 -6.37 0.33
CA LEU A 50 8.26 -5.95 -0.93
C LEU A 50 9.77 -5.66 -0.78
N ARG A 51 10.16 -4.93 0.28
CA ARG A 51 11.57 -4.62 0.56
C ARG A 51 12.40 -5.89 0.75
N LYS A 52 11.89 -6.86 1.52
CA LYS A 52 12.55 -8.14 1.72
C LYS A 52 12.75 -8.89 0.41
N LEU A 53 11.69 -9.01 -0.39
CA LEU A 53 11.78 -9.66 -1.70
C LEU A 53 12.83 -8.99 -2.60
N ASN A 54 12.86 -7.65 -2.62
CA ASN A 54 13.84 -6.94 -3.43
C ASN A 54 15.27 -7.17 -2.95
N GLN A 55 15.49 -7.20 -1.62
CA GLN A 55 16.79 -7.56 -1.04
C GLN A 55 17.23 -8.97 -1.43
N GLU A 56 16.31 -9.93 -1.42
CA GLU A 56 16.60 -11.31 -1.84
C GLU A 56 16.97 -11.40 -3.32
N ILE A 57 16.25 -10.69 -4.19
CA ILE A 57 16.58 -10.58 -5.63
C ILE A 57 17.97 -10.00 -5.81
N HIS A 58 18.30 -8.88 -5.15
CA HIS A 58 19.63 -8.29 -5.23
C HIS A 58 20.72 -9.23 -4.73
N ARG A 59 20.45 -9.96 -3.63
CA ARG A 59 21.39 -10.95 -3.10
C ARG A 59 21.68 -12.03 -4.12
N ILE A 60 20.64 -12.62 -4.71
CA ILE A 60 20.77 -13.69 -5.73
C ILE A 60 21.51 -13.15 -6.96
N ASN A 61 21.13 -11.98 -7.47
CA ASN A 61 21.78 -11.37 -8.63
C ASN A 61 23.28 -11.11 -8.40
N HIS A 62 23.69 -10.88 -7.14
CA HIS A 62 25.09 -10.68 -6.81
C HIS A 62 25.86 -11.99 -6.62
N THR A 63 25.20 -13.07 -6.16
CA THR A 63 25.83 -14.36 -5.91
C THR A 63 25.90 -15.25 -7.16
N GLU A 64 24.93 -15.13 -8.06
CA GLU A 64 24.86 -15.97 -9.25
C GLU A 64 25.72 -15.39 -10.38
N THR A 65 26.70 -16.16 -10.83
CA THR A 65 27.52 -15.82 -12.01
C THR A 65 26.96 -16.55 -13.21
N VAL A 66 26.43 -15.80 -14.18
CA VAL A 66 25.97 -16.39 -15.45
C VAL A 66 27.17 -16.59 -16.36
N ASN A 67 27.62 -17.83 -16.51
CA ASN A 67 28.59 -18.21 -17.53
C ASN A 67 27.89 -18.22 -18.88
N PHE A 68 28.05 -17.14 -19.66
CA PHE A 68 27.69 -17.15 -21.07
C PHE A 68 28.69 -18.06 -21.80
N LYS A 69 28.19 -19.09 -22.49
CA LYS A 69 29.01 -19.84 -23.46
C LYS A 69 29.26 -18.90 -24.65
N GLU A 70 30.52 -18.63 -24.93
CA GLU A 70 30.97 -18.06 -26.21
C GLU A 70 30.59 -18.97 -27.38
#